data_AF-A0A9N9DPQ7-F1
#
_entry.id   AF-A0A9N9DPQ7-F1
#
_cell.length_a   1.000
_cell.length_b   1.000
_cell.length_c   1.000
_cell.angle_alpha   90.00
_cell.angle_beta   90.00
_cell.angle_gamma   90.00
#
_symmetry.space_group_name_H-M   'P 1'
#
loop_
_entity.id
_entity.type
_entity.pdbx_description
1 polymer ?
#
loop_
_entity_poly.entity_id
_entity_poly.type
_entity_poly.pdbx_seq_one_letter_code
_entity_poly.pdbx_strand_id
1 'polypeptide(L)'
;SGKSVGYEEVQRFEGAFTGVNKKVVIGILVARFKDRFTEPATERAKVARSNGYNLILTDEKNIYSDLITFIKSHRNNSSNNERKIEGMVDRLELERIELKLGNELMWAQIENVRIKRENELLRRENR
;
A
#
# COMPACT_ATOMS: atom_id res chain seq x y z
N SER A 1 17.01 -2.85 18.03
CA SER A 1 16.11 -1.72 17.70
C SER A 1 16.38 -1.30 16.26
N GLY A 2 15.35 -0.95 15.48
CA GLY A 2 15.54 -0.46 14.11
C GLY A 2 15.91 1.02 14.08
N LYS A 3 16.76 1.44 13.13
CA LYS A 3 17.09 2.86 12.90
C LYS A 3 15.83 3.62 12.48
N SER A 4 15.58 4.78 13.07
CA SER A 4 14.50 5.69 12.64
C SER A 4 14.91 6.46 11.39
N VAL A 5 13.93 6.90 10.61
CA VAL A 5 14.14 7.74 9.42
C VAL A 5 14.02 9.21 9.82
N GLY A 6 15.12 9.94 9.66
CA GLY A 6 15.28 11.33 10.04
C GLY A 6 15.07 12.30 8.89
N TYR A 7 15.21 13.59 9.21
CA TYR A 7 15.19 14.68 8.24
C TYR A 7 16.18 14.46 7.09
N GLU A 8 17.42 14.06 7.41
CA GLU A 8 18.47 13.90 6.40
C GLU A 8 18.16 12.78 5.41
N GLU A 9 17.61 11.65 5.86
CA GLU A 9 17.22 10.57 4.95
C GLU A 9 16.15 11.02 3.95
N VAL A 10 15.15 11.80 4.41
CA VAL A 10 14.12 12.36 3.52
C VAL A 10 14.71 13.40 2.57
N GLN A 11 15.60 14.27 3.04
CA GLN A 11 16.25 15.29 2.21
C GLN A 11 17.14 14.67 1.13
N ARG A 12 17.91 13.63 1.46
CA ARG A 12 18.74 12.90 0.48
C ARG A 12 17.87 12.19 -0.54
N PHE A 13 16.77 11.57 -0.08
CA PHE A 13 15.81 10.94 -0.97
C PHE A 13 15.17 11.95 -1.93
N GLU A 14 14.76 13.12 -1.45
CA GLU A 14 14.29 14.23 -2.29
C GLU A 14 15.35 14.67 -3.32
N GLY A 15 16.61 14.75 -2.89
CA GLY A 15 17.75 15.10 -3.74
C GLY A 15 17.95 14.14 -4.91
N ALA A 16 17.56 12.87 -4.79
CA ALA A 16 17.62 11.89 -5.87
C ALA A 16 16.68 12.23 -7.05
N PHE A 17 15.68 13.09 -6.83
CA PHE A 17 14.78 13.59 -7.86
C PHE A 17 15.26 14.93 -8.46
N THR A 18 16.52 15.31 -8.25
CA THR A 18 17.09 16.48 -8.92
C THR A 18 17.20 16.23 -10.42
N GLY A 19 16.67 17.13 -11.25
CA GLY A 19 16.70 17.02 -12.71
C GLY A 19 15.58 16.18 -13.32
N VAL A 20 14.70 15.55 -12.52
CA VAL A 20 13.52 14.84 -13.03
C VAL A 20 12.28 15.73 -13.01
N ASN A 21 11.27 15.38 -13.81
CA ASN A 21 9.99 16.07 -13.77
C ASN A 21 9.22 15.70 -12.50
N LYS A 22 9.33 16.56 -11.49
CA LYS A 22 8.76 16.40 -10.13
C LYS A 22 7.24 16.20 -10.12
N LYS A 23 6.53 16.65 -11.17
CA LYS A 23 5.07 16.49 -11.30
C LYS A 23 4.65 15.09 -11.75
N VAL A 24 5.56 14.32 -12.35
CA VAL A 24 5.26 13.00 -12.93
C VAL A 24 5.86 11.88 -12.09
N VAL A 25 7.08 12.09 -11.56
CA VAL A 25 7.79 11.07 -10.80
C VAL A 25 7.25 10.99 -9.38
N ILE A 26 6.85 9.79 -8.95
CA ILE A 26 6.42 9.52 -7.57
C ILE A 26 7.58 8.86 -6.82
N GLY A 27 8.03 9.49 -5.74
CA GLY A 27 8.99 8.93 -4.80
C GLY A 27 8.28 8.23 -3.65
N ILE A 28 8.64 6.97 -3.37
CA ILE A 28 8.11 6.21 -2.24
C ILE A 28 9.26 5.85 -1.32
N LEU A 29 9.25 6.39 -0.11
CA LEU A 29 10.21 6.05 0.95
C LEU A 29 9.53 5.13 1.95
N VAL A 30 10.06 3.92 2.07
CA VAL A 30 9.49 2.84 2.89
C VAL A 30 10.33 2.65 4.15
N ALA A 31 9.67 2.64 5.31
CA ALA A 31 10.27 2.20 6.56
C ALA A 31 9.64 0.87 7.03
N ARG A 32 10.24 0.21 8.01
CA ARG A 32 9.69 -1.03 8.58
C ARG A 32 8.28 -0.82 9.19
N PHE A 33 8.06 0.35 9.79
CA PHE A 33 6.79 0.76 10.39
C PHE A 33 6.61 2.27 10.21
N LYS A 34 5.36 2.75 10.13
CA LYS A 34 5.07 4.18 9.88
C LYS A 34 5.53 5.11 11.00
N ASP A 35 5.59 4.62 12.23
CA ASP A 35 6.11 5.33 13.40
C ASP A 35 7.63 5.50 13.41
N ARG A 36 8.35 4.90 12.45
CA ARG A 36 9.80 5.06 12.29
C ARG A 36 10.18 6.38 11.64
N PHE A 37 9.24 7.08 11.01
CA PHE A 37 9.48 8.43 10.53
C PHE A 37 9.39 9.40 11.69
N THR A 38 10.50 10.08 11.96
CA THR A 38 10.53 11.14 12.97
C THR A 38 9.66 12.33 12.54
N GLU A 39 9.28 13.18 13.48
CA GLU A 39 8.54 14.41 13.19
C GLU A 39 9.30 15.31 12.17
N PRO A 40 10.63 15.55 12.30
CA PRO A 40 11.38 16.28 11.28
C PRO A 40 11.34 15.65 9.88
N ALA A 41 11.33 14.32 9.79
CA ALA A 41 11.20 13.61 8.51
C ALA A 41 9.82 13.87 7.87
N THR A 42 8.78 13.82 8.70
CA THR A 42 7.39 14.05 8.27
C THR A 42 7.17 15.49 7.81
N GLU A 43 7.71 16.47 8.54
CA GLU A 43 7.67 17.88 8.16
C GLU A 43 8.45 18.15 6.87
N ARG A 44 9.64 17.57 6.69
CA ARG A 44 10.37 17.71 5.42
C ARG A 44 9.57 17.17 4.24
N ALA A 45 8.91 16.03 4.41
CA ALA A 45 8.07 15.46 3.34
C ALA A 45 6.83 16.30 3.05
N LYS A 46 6.28 17.04 4.02
CA LYS A 46 5.23 18.05 3.76
C LYS A 46 5.78 19.21 2.93
N VAL A 47 6.94 19.77 3.32
CA VAL A 47 7.62 20.85 2.57
C VAL A 47 7.94 20.42 1.13
N ALA A 48 8.48 19.21 0.93
CA ALA A 48 8.76 18.66 -0.40
C ALA A 48 7.48 18.58 -1.25
N ARG A 49 6.36 18.13 -0.67
CA ARG A 49 5.06 18.11 -1.37
C ARG A 49 4.57 19.51 -1.73
N SER A 50 4.70 20.49 -0.85
CA SER A 50 4.40 21.90 -1.15
C SER A 50 5.27 22.47 -2.28
N ASN A 51 6.49 21.95 -2.45
CA ASN A 51 7.41 22.31 -3.55
C ASN A 51 7.14 21.52 -4.85
N GLY A 52 6.06 20.75 -4.91
CA GLY A 52 5.62 20.03 -6.11
C GLY A 52 6.28 18.66 -6.31
N TYR A 53 6.93 18.10 -5.28
CA TYR A 53 7.38 16.70 -5.32
C TYR A 53 6.25 15.75 -4.93
N ASN A 54 6.06 14.70 -5.73
CA ASN A 54 5.14 13.62 -5.39
C ASN A 54 5.82 12.61 -4.46
N LEU A 55 5.88 12.91 -3.16
CA LEU A 55 6.57 12.07 -2.17
C LEU A 55 5.59 11.35 -1.23
N ILE A 56 5.76 10.04 -1.07
CA ILE A 56 5.02 9.18 -0.16
C ILE A 56 5.97 8.64 0.91
N LEU A 57 5.61 8.83 2.18
CA LEU A 57 6.24 8.14 3.31
C LEU A 57 5.30 7.00 3.74
N THR A 58 5.77 5.76 3.71
CA THR A 58 4.94 4.58 3.99
C THR A 58 5.73 3.50 4.72
N ASP A 59 5.04 2.43 5.10
CA ASP A 59 5.64 1.23 5.64
C ASP A 59 5.46 0.02 4.73
N GLU A 60 6.19 -1.04 5.00
CA GLU A 60 6.20 -2.27 4.20
C GLU A 60 4.80 -2.88 3.99
N LYS A 61 3.87 -2.66 4.92
CA LYS A 61 2.51 -3.24 4.85
C LYS A 61 1.54 -2.37 4.05
N ASN A 62 1.85 -1.08 3.91
CA ASN A 62 0.93 -0.08 3.37
C ASN A 62 1.36 0.51 2.02
N ILE A 63 2.45 0.04 1.42
CA ILE A 63 2.98 0.56 0.14
C ILE A 63 1.87 0.73 -0.92
N TYR A 64 1.12 -0.35 -1.20
CA TYR A 64 0.10 -0.34 -2.24
C TYR A 64 -1.11 0.52 -1.87
N SER A 65 -1.60 0.45 -0.63
CA SER A 65 -2.74 1.25 -0.20
C SER A 65 -2.42 2.74 -0.16
N ASP A 66 -1.22 3.12 0.28
CA ASP A 66 -0.77 4.52 0.32
C ASP A 66 -0.53 5.05 -1.09
N LEU A 67 0.01 4.25 -2.02
CA LEU A 67 0.15 4.64 -3.43
C LEU A 67 -1.21 4.85 -4.11
N ILE A 68 -2.16 3.93 -3.93
CA ILE A 68 -3.52 4.08 -4.47
C ILE A 68 -4.17 5.35 -3.92
N THR A 69 -4.08 5.57 -2.61
CA THR A 69 -4.62 6.77 -1.95
C THR A 69 -3.99 8.05 -2.52
N PHE A 70 -2.67 8.04 -2.70
CA PHE A 70 -1.94 9.18 -3.28
C PHE A 70 -2.39 9.48 -4.72
N ILE A 71 -2.55 8.48 -5.57
CA ILE A 71 -3.04 8.65 -6.95
C ILE A 71 -4.46 9.21 -6.94
N LYS A 72 -5.35 8.65 -6.10
CA LYS A 72 -6.72 9.13 -5.95
C LYS A 72 -6.78 10.59 -5.47
N SER A 73 -5.92 10.99 -4.54
CA SER A 73 -5.92 12.38 -4.03
C SER A 73 -5.42 13.40 -5.06
N HIS A 74 -4.49 13.01 -5.95
CA HIS A 74 -4.01 13.88 -7.03
C HIS A 74 -5.00 13.98 -8.20
N ARG A 75 -5.89 12.99 -8.34
CA ARG A 75 -6.93 12.93 -9.37
C ARG A 75 -7.99 14.03 -9.23
N ASN A 76 -8.31 14.45 -8.00
CA ASN A 76 -9.31 15.49 -7.73
C ASN A 76 -8.90 16.91 -8.18
N ASN A 77 -7.69 17.10 -8.70
CA ASN A 77 -7.17 18.40 -9.14
C ASN A 77 -7.02 18.53 -10.68
N SER A 78 -7.41 17.55 -11.51
CA SER A 78 -7.29 17.66 -12.98
C SER A 78 -8.51 17.13 -13.74
N SER A 79 -9.30 18.05 -14.30
CA SER A 79 -10.65 17.83 -14.83
C SER A 79 -10.77 17.26 -16.25
N ASN A 80 -9.78 16.55 -16.81
CA ASN A 80 -9.87 16.08 -18.21
C ASN A 80 -9.31 14.68 -18.53
N ASN A 81 -8.63 14.01 -17.60
CA ASN A 81 -8.11 12.63 -17.79
C ASN A 81 -8.93 11.57 -17.02
N GLU A 82 -10.09 11.96 -16.49
CA GLU A 82 -10.82 11.25 -15.44
C GLU A 82 -11.30 9.85 -15.84
N ARG A 83 -11.85 9.66 -17.04
CA ARG A 83 -12.54 8.41 -17.42
C ARG A 83 -11.63 7.22 -17.76
N LYS A 84 -10.44 7.46 -18.32
CA LYS A 84 -9.54 6.35 -18.73
C LYS A 84 -8.83 5.71 -17.54
N ILE A 85 -8.53 6.51 -16.51
CA ILE A 85 -7.86 6.03 -15.29
C ILE A 85 -8.88 5.42 -14.31
N GLU A 86 -10.14 5.87 -14.34
CA GLU A 86 -11.27 5.28 -13.58
C GLU A 86 -11.36 3.77 -13.82
N GLY A 87 -11.44 3.37 -15.09
CA GLY A 87 -11.52 1.95 -15.45
C GLY A 87 -10.29 1.13 -15.05
N MET A 88 -9.11 1.74 -14.89
CA MET A 88 -7.91 1.04 -14.43
C MET A 88 -7.89 0.87 -12.91
N VAL A 89 -8.31 1.89 -12.16
CA VAL A 89 -8.38 1.82 -10.70
C VAL A 89 -9.47 0.85 -10.25
N ASP A 90 -10.65 0.91 -10.87
CA ASP A 90 -11.75 -0.01 -10.59
C ASP A 90 -11.35 -1.46 -10.91
N ARG A 91 -10.61 -1.66 -12.01
CA ARG A 91 -10.06 -2.98 -12.35
C ARG A 91 -9.06 -3.49 -11.32
N LEU A 92 -8.13 -2.65 -10.84
CA LEU A 92 -7.17 -3.05 -9.81
C LEU A 92 -7.84 -3.32 -8.46
N GLU A 93 -8.92 -2.60 -8.14
CA GLU A 93 -9.74 -2.88 -6.95
C GLU A 93 -10.50 -4.19 -7.08
N LEU A 94 -11.07 -4.49 -8.25
CA LEU A 94 -11.69 -5.78 -8.55
C LEU A 94 -10.69 -6.92 -8.45
N GLU A 95 -9.52 -6.81 -9.09
CA GLU A 95 -8.45 -7.83 -9.01
C GLU A 95 -8.00 -8.06 -7.55
N ARG A 96 -7.91 -6.99 -6.74
CA ARG A 96 -7.61 -7.11 -5.30
C ARG A 96 -8.72 -7.82 -4.52
N ILE A 97 -9.99 -7.53 -4.81
CA ILE A 97 -11.14 -8.17 -4.18
C ILE A 97 -11.19 -9.65 -4.55
N GLU A 98 -11.00 -9.98 -5.83
CA GLU A 98 -10.95 -11.37 -6.33
C GLU A 98 -9.84 -12.18 -5.66
N LEU A 99 -8.64 -11.60 -5.51
CA LEU A 99 -7.53 -12.26 -4.81
C LEU A 99 -7.83 -12.49 -3.33
N LYS A 100 -8.50 -11.56 -2.66
CA LYS A 100 -8.94 -11.73 -1.27
C LYS A 100 -9.99 -12.83 -1.14
N LEU A 101 -11.03 -12.79 -1.97
CA LEU A 101 -12.10 -13.79 -1.99
C LEU A 101 -11.55 -15.18 -2.32
N GLY A 102 -10.63 -15.29 -3.28
CA GLY A 102 -9.96 -16.54 -3.64
C GLY A 102 -9.18 -17.14 -2.47
N ASN A 103 -8.45 -16.31 -1.73
CA ASN A 103 -7.74 -16.76 -0.52
C ASN A 103 -8.70 -17.18 0.60
N GLU A 104 -9.76 -16.42 0.86
CA GLU A 104 -10.78 -16.75 1.86
C GLU A 104 -11.51 -18.06 1.53
N LEU A 105 -11.87 -18.26 0.25
CA LEU A 105 -12.47 -19.51 -0.24
C LEU A 105 -11.51 -20.70 -0.07
N MET A 106 -10.23 -20.52 -0.37
CA MET A 106 -9.22 -21.56 -0.18
C MET A 106 -9.11 -21.95 1.30
N TRP A 107 -9.05 -20.97 2.23
CA TRP A 107 -9.04 -21.25 3.67
C TRP A 107 -10.32 -21.96 4.14
N ALA A 108 -11.49 -21.53 3.66
CA ALA A 108 -12.76 -22.18 3.98
C ALA A 108 -12.85 -23.62 3.45
N GLN A 109 -12.24 -23.92 2.30
CA GLN A 109 -12.15 -25.28 1.76
C GLN A 109 -11.22 -26.16 2.59
N ILE A 110 -10.05 -25.64 2.97
CA ILE A 110 -9.10 -26.34 3.86
C ILE A 110 -9.78 -26.71 5.18
N GLU A 111 -10.49 -25.75 5.79
CA GLU A 111 -11.17 -25.98 7.06
C GLU A 111 -12.34 -26.97 6.92
N ASN A 112 -13.12 -26.91 5.83
CA ASN A 112 -14.16 -27.89 5.57
C ASN A 112 -13.61 -29.32 5.42
N VAL A 113 -12.47 -29.49 4.75
CA VAL A 113 -11.81 -30.80 4.63
C VAL A 113 -11.35 -31.29 6.01
N ARG A 114 -10.80 -30.40 6.83
CA ARG A 114 -10.38 -30.71 8.21
C ARG A 114 -11.58 -31.20 9.05
N ILE A 115 -12.66 -30.42 9.07
CA ILE A 115 -13.89 -30.74 9.82
C ILE A 115 -14.51 -32.06 9.33
N LYS A 116 -14.53 -32.31 8.02
CA LYS A 116 -15.05 -33.57 7.48
C LYS A 116 -14.25 -34.78 7.97
N ARG A 117 -12.91 -34.68 7.97
CA ARG A 117 -12.04 -35.75 8.49
C ARG A 117 -12.24 -35.97 9.98
N GLU A 118 -12.32 -34.90 10.77
CA GLU A 118 -12.59 -34.99 12.22
C GLU A 118 -13.94 -35.65 12.50
N ASN A 119 -14.99 -35.28 11.77
CA ASN A 119 -16.31 -35.90 11.90
C ASN A 119 -16.33 -37.39 11.51
N GLU A 120 -15.57 -37.80 10.48
CA GLU A 120 -15.44 -39.21 10.12
C GLU A 120 -14.72 -40.03 11.20
N LEU A 121 -13.68 -39.47 11.82
CA LEU A 121 -12.98 -40.10 12.94
C LEU A 121 -13.91 -40.27 14.14
N LEU A 122 -14.61 -39.20 14.55
CA LEU A 122 -15.57 -39.25 15.65
C LEU A 122 -16.71 -40.26 15.40
N ARG A 123 -17.15 -40.41 14.16
CA ARG A 123 -18.16 -41.42 13.79
C ARG A 123 -17.64 -42.86 13.82
N ARG A 124 -16.33 -43.06 13.65
CA ARG A 124 -15.68 -44.37 13.77
C ARG A 124 -15.40 -44.72 15.23
N GLU A 125 -15.04 -43.75 16.06
CA GLU A 125 -14.78 -43.94 17.49
C GLU A 125 -16.06 -44.18 18.31
N ASN A 126 -17.21 -43.66 17.86
CA ASN A 126 -18.52 -43.88 18.49
C ASN A 126 -19.28 -45.11 17.96
N ARG A 127 -18.64 -45.97 17.15
CA ARG A 127 -19.17 -47.28 16.73
C ARG A 127 -18.45 -48.39 17.47
#